data_AF-A0AA34TP14-F1
#
_entry.id   AF-A0AA34TP14-F1
#
_cell.length_a   1.000
_cell.length_b   1.000
_cell.length_c   1.000
_cell.angle_alpha   90.00
_cell.angle_beta   90.00
_cell.angle_gamma   90.00
#
_symmetry.space_group_name_H-M   'P 1'
#
loop_
_entity.id
_entity.type
_entity.pdbx_description
1 polymer ?
#
loop_
_entity_poly.entity_id
_entity_poly.type
_entity_poly.pdbx_seq_one_letter_code
_entity_poly.pdbx_strand_id
1 'polypeptide(L)'
;MMKSIRYRQNYKYHVYTRNDRGLIPALLRDGEYAFKPFGGFLPFEDSEEYQFVKLVSLTAYTVEKEGVEVWEDIRPGYYVLGCYRFGAYFILERNDGLFTLEK
;
A
#
# COMPACT_ATOMS: atom_id res chain seq x y z
N MET A 1 -15.68 -3.08 6.93
CA MET A 1 -15.69 -2.92 5.46
C MET A 1 -14.33 -3.38 4.89
N MET A 2 -14.19 -3.70 3.61
CA MET A 2 -12.93 -4.24 3.06
C MET A 2 -12.13 -3.15 2.32
N LYS A 3 -11.07 -2.66 2.95
CA LYS A 3 -10.23 -1.60 2.39
C LYS A 3 -9.61 -2.02 1.04
N SER A 4 -9.51 -1.04 0.14
CA SER A 4 -9.00 -1.16 -1.21
C SER A 4 -7.88 -0.15 -1.47
N ILE A 5 -7.03 -0.47 -2.45
CA ILE A 5 -6.06 0.44 -3.03
C ILE A 5 -6.29 0.63 -4.52
N ARG A 6 -5.83 1.77 -5.02
CA ARG A 6 -5.69 2.04 -6.44
C ARG A 6 -4.22 2.29 -6.75
N TYR A 7 -3.69 1.61 -7.75
CA TYR A 7 -2.34 1.85 -8.25
C TYR A 7 -2.32 1.92 -9.77
N ARG A 8 -1.28 2.54 -10.33
CA ARG A 8 -1.12 2.76 -11.77
C ARG A 8 0.02 1.92 -12.34
N GLN A 9 -0.27 1.10 -13.33
CA GLN A 9 0.73 0.28 -14.04
C GLN A 9 0.44 0.32 -15.53
N ASN A 10 1.47 0.49 -16.36
CA ASN A 10 1.34 0.51 -17.83
C ASN A 10 0.21 1.44 -18.31
N TYR A 11 0.16 2.66 -17.75
CA TYR A 11 -0.86 3.68 -18.04
C TYR A 11 -2.30 3.30 -17.65
N LYS A 12 -2.53 2.17 -16.98
CA LYS A 12 -3.84 1.71 -16.50
C LYS A 12 -3.94 1.80 -14.98
N TYR A 13 -5.15 2.08 -14.51
CA TYR A 13 -5.47 1.98 -13.09
C TYR A 13 -5.96 0.57 -12.77
N HIS A 14 -5.52 0.09 -11.62
CA HIS A 14 -5.92 -1.18 -11.05
C HIS A 14 -6.41 -0.92 -9.63
N VAL A 15 -7.49 -1.58 -9.25
CA VAL A 15 -8.04 -1.54 -7.90
C VAL A 15 -7.89 -2.92 -7.29
N TYR A 16 -7.27 -3.00 -6.11
CA TYR A 16 -7.09 -4.24 -5.36
C TYR A 16 -7.62 -4.13 -3.95
N THR A 17 -8.30 -5.19 -3.53
CA THR A 17 -8.65 -5.56 -2.17
C THR A 17 -7.71 -6.67 -1.70
N ARG A 18 -7.73 -7.02 -0.42
CA ARG A 18 -6.96 -8.17 0.11
C ARG A 18 -7.29 -9.50 -0.60
N ASN A 19 -8.49 -9.64 -1.16
CA ASN A 19 -8.91 -10.88 -1.82
C ASN A 19 -8.45 -10.96 -3.28
N ASP A 20 -7.98 -9.85 -3.85
CA ASP A 20 -7.46 -9.83 -5.21
C ASP A 20 -6.06 -10.44 -5.25
N ARG A 21 -5.82 -11.30 -6.24
CA ARG A 21 -4.50 -11.91 -6.48
C ARG A 21 -3.52 -10.98 -7.19
N GLY A 22 -3.74 -9.68 -7.02
CA GLY A 22 -3.00 -8.62 -7.67
C GLY A 22 -1.59 -8.46 -7.13
N LEU A 23 -0.62 -8.20 -8.02
CA LEU A 23 0.75 -7.90 -7.63
C LEU A 23 0.95 -6.39 -7.56
N ILE A 24 1.55 -5.91 -6.47
CA ILE A 24 1.92 -4.50 -6.32
C ILE A 24 3.44 -4.34 -6.30
N PRO A 25 3.96 -3.23 -6.85
CA PRO A 25 5.39 -2.97 -6.89
C PRO A 25 5.93 -2.34 -5.60
N ALA A 26 7.11 -2.78 -5.19
CA ALA A 26 7.98 -2.11 -4.24
C ALA A 26 9.29 -1.70 -4.92
N LEU A 27 9.85 -0.56 -4.51
CA LEU A 27 11.17 -0.10 -4.92
C LEU A 27 12.23 -0.70 -3.99
N LEU A 28 13.14 -1.49 -4.56
CA LEU A 28 14.28 -2.08 -3.88
C LEU A 28 15.40 -1.05 -3.70
N ARG A 29 16.40 -1.39 -2.86
CA ARG A 29 17.53 -0.48 -2.55
C ARG A 29 18.42 -0.21 -3.75
N ASP A 30 18.52 -1.16 -4.67
CA ASP A 30 19.26 -1.04 -5.94
C ASP A 30 18.50 -0.23 -7.01
N GLY A 31 17.26 0.17 -6.72
CA GLY A 31 16.40 0.92 -7.65
C GLY A 31 15.53 0.04 -8.53
N GLU A 32 15.62 -1.29 -8.43
CA GLU A 32 14.74 -2.20 -9.16
C GLU A 32 13.34 -2.30 -8.54
N TYR A 33 12.38 -2.77 -9.33
CA TYR A 33 11.02 -3.05 -8.86
C TYR A 33 10.84 -4.54 -8.56
N ALA A 34 10.39 -4.85 -7.35
CA ALA A 34 9.91 -6.17 -6.99
C ALA A 34 8.38 -6.18 -6.92
N PHE A 35 7.75 -7.21 -7.47
CA PHE A 35 6.31 -7.37 -7.48
C PHE A 35 5.89 -8.54 -6.58
N LYS A 36 5.02 -8.28 -5.61
CA LYS A 36 4.45 -9.33 -4.72
C LYS A 36 2.95 -9.12 -4.54
N PRO A 37 2.21 -10.17 -4.13
CA PRO A 37 0.79 -10.05 -3.86
C PRO A 37 0.47 -8.95 -2.84
N PHE A 38 -0.66 -8.28 -3.02
CA PHE A 38 -1.19 -7.37 -2.01
C PHE A 38 -1.77 -8.15 -0.83
N GLY A 39 -1.22 -7.94 0.36
CA GLY A 39 -1.63 -8.63 1.59
C GLY A 39 -2.73 -7.92 2.37
N GLY A 40 -2.98 -6.63 2.09
CA GLY A 40 -3.89 -5.78 2.85
C GLY A 40 -3.14 -4.73 3.68
N PHE A 41 -3.71 -4.40 4.83
CA PHE A 41 -3.27 -3.31 5.71
C PHE A 41 -2.88 -3.87 7.07
N LEU A 42 -1.85 -3.28 7.70
CA LEU A 42 -1.40 -3.62 9.05
C LEU A 42 -1.12 -2.34 9.85
N PRO A 43 -1.34 -2.34 11.18
CA PRO A 43 -0.92 -1.23 12.01
C PRO A 43 0.62 -1.12 12.03
N PHE A 44 1.14 0.10 12.01
CA PHE A 44 2.58 0.36 12.14
C PHE A 44 3.13 0.00 13.52
N GLU A 45 2.29 -0.05 14.54
CA GLU A 45 2.68 -0.31 15.93
C GLU A 45 3.23 -1.73 16.15
N ASP A 46 2.90 -2.69 15.28
CA ASP A 46 3.38 -4.08 15.33
C ASP A 46 4.72 -4.30 14.56
N SER A 47 5.54 -3.27 14.39
CA SER A 47 6.58 -3.24 13.34
C SER A 47 7.99 -3.70 13.70
N GLU A 48 8.25 -4.14 14.93
CA GLU A 48 9.62 -4.47 15.39
C GLU A 48 10.32 -5.56 14.54
N GLU A 49 9.56 -6.41 13.85
CA GLU A 49 10.08 -7.50 12.99
C GLU A 49 9.82 -7.28 11.49
N TYR A 50 9.34 -6.10 11.08
CA TYR A 50 8.93 -5.88 9.70
C TYR A 50 10.11 -5.59 8.77
N GLN A 51 10.20 -6.35 7.68
CA GLN A 51 11.01 -5.96 6.54
C GLN A 51 10.29 -4.83 5.78
N PHE A 52 10.63 -3.59 6.09
CA PHE A 52 10.03 -2.42 5.44
C PHE A 52 10.34 -2.34 3.95
N VAL A 53 9.36 -1.90 3.18
CA VAL A 53 9.45 -1.68 1.72
C VAL A 53 8.82 -0.35 1.32
N LYS A 54 9.35 0.26 0.26
CA LYS A 54 8.77 1.46 -0.36
C LYS A 54 7.77 1.02 -1.42
N LEU A 55 6.48 1.05 -1.13
CA LEU A 55 5.45 0.74 -2.12
C LEU A 55 5.28 1.94 -3.05
N VAL A 56 5.30 1.66 -4.34
CA VAL A 56 5.29 2.67 -5.42
C VAL A 56 4.07 2.50 -6.30
N SER A 57 3.79 3.52 -7.10
CA SER A 57 2.68 3.53 -8.06
C SER A 57 1.27 3.48 -7.46
N LEU A 58 1.12 3.36 -6.14
CA LEU A 58 -0.15 3.59 -5.45
C LEU A 58 -0.56 5.06 -5.62
N THR A 59 -1.81 5.28 -5.99
CA THR A 59 -2.37 6.61 -6.25
C THR A 59 -3.53 6.96 -5.32
N ALA A 60 -4.23 5.98 -4.76
CA ALA A 60 -5.27 6.21 -3.77
C ALA A 60 -5.52 4.96 -2.91
N TYR A 61 -6.23 5.13 -1.81
CA TYR A 61 -6.70 4.08 -0.92
C TYR A 61 -8.08 4.45 -0.36
N THR A 62 -8.81 3.46 0.15
CA THR A 62 -10.10 3.71 0.79
C THR A 62 -9.96 3.80 2.30
N VAL A 63 -10.68 4.73 2.90
CA VAL A 63 -10.87 4.86 4.35
C VAL A 63 -12.34 4.78 4.70
N GLU A 64 -12.65 4.41 5.93
CA GLU A 64 -14.02 4.49 6.46
C GLU A 64 -14.20 5.84 7.15
N LYS A 65 -15.18 6.63 6.71
CA LYS A 65 -15.60 7.87 7.37
C LYS A 65 -17.10 7.85 7.57
N GLU A 66 -17.53 7.96 8.83
CA GLU A 66 -18.95 7.99 9.20
C GLU A 66 -19.74 6.78 8.65
N GLY A 67 -19.10 5.59 8.60
CA GLY A 67 -19.70 4.36 8.10
C GLY A 67 -19.74 4.24 6.57
N VAL A 68 -19.13 5.17 5.83
CA VAL A 68 -19.05 5.16 4.36
C VAL A 68 -17.60 4.98 3.91
N GLU A 69 -17.39 4.14 2.89
CA GLU A 69 -16.09 4.00 2.23
C GLU A 69 -15.83 5.20 1.33
N VAL A 70 -14.69 5.87 1.53
CA VAL A 70 -14.29 7.05 0.77
C VAL A 70 -12.89 6.88 0.23
N TRP A 71 -12.66 7.32 -1.01
CA TRP A 71 -11.34 7.34 -1.62
C TRP A 71 -10.53 8.55 -1.14
N GLU A 72 -9.30 8.29 -0.73
CA GLU A 72 -8.29 9.30 -0.48
C GLU A 72 -7.11 9.14 -1.44
N ASP A 73 -6.70 10.25 -2.05
CA ASP A 73 -5.56 10.27 -2.94
C ASP A 73 -4.24 10.29 -2.15
N ILE A 74 -3.26 9.53 -2.64
CA ILE A 74 -1.90 9.57 -2.12
C ILE A 74 -1.20 10.77 -2.76
N ARG A 75 -0.57 11.61 -1.92
CA ARG A 75 0.10 12.82 -2.38
C ARG A 75 1.17 12.49 -3.44
N PRO A 76 1.21 13.21 -4.57
CA PRO A 76 2.29 13.05 -5.56
C PRO A 76 3.65 13.27 -4.91
N GLY A 77 4.64 12.47 -5.30
CA GLY A 77 6.00 12.58 -4.76
C GLY A 77 6.19 11.92 -3.39
N TYR A 78 5.26 11.07 -2.95
CA TYR A 78 5.39 10.27 -1.72
C TYR A 78 5.46 8.77 -2.05
N TYR A 79 6.17 8.03 -1.20
CA TYR A 79 6.09 6.57 -1.10
C TYR A 79 5.07 6.19 -0.04
N VAL A 80 4.39 5.07 -0.23
CA VAL A 80 3.64 4.41 0.84
C VAL A 80 4.58 3.45 1.54
N LEU A 81 4.68 3.54 2.87
CA LEU A 81 5.45 2.59 3.65
C LEU A 81 4.65 1.29 3.78
N GLY A 82 5.30 0.18 3.42
CA GLY A 82 4.76 -1.16 3.59
C GLY A 82 5.74 -2.08 4.30
N CYS A 83 5.33 -3.33 4.50
CA CYS A 83 6.23 -4.40 4.89
C CYS A 83 6.06 -5.63 4.00
N TYR A 84 7.13 -6.42 3.88
CA TYR A 84 7.08 -7.76 3.31
C TYR A 84 6.87 -8.78 4.43
N ARG A 85 5.76 -9.52 4.38
CA ARG A 85 5.42 -10.56 5.35
C ARG A 85 4.61 -11.66 4.67
N PHE A 86 4.80 -12.91 5.08
CA PHE A 86 4.03 -14.06 4.57
C PHE A 86 3.98 -14.15 3.02
N GLY A 87 5.05 -13.74 2.33
CA GLY A 87 5.12 -13.76 0.86
C GLY A 87 4.38 -12.63 0.14
N ALA A 88 3.83 -11.65 0.87
CA ALA A 88 3.03 -10.55 0.33
C ALA A 88 3.52 -9.18 0.85
N TYR A 89 3.08 -8.12 0.18
CA TYR A 89 3.26 -6.74 0.61
C TYR A 89 2.03 -6.22 1.34
N PHE A 90 2.21 -5.75 2.56
CA PHE A 90 1.18 -5.10 3.37
C PHE A 90 1.48 -3.60 3.45
N ILE A 91 0.42 -2.79 3.45
CA ILE A 91 0.52 -1.34 3.67
C ILE A 91 0.46 -1.06 5.17
N LEU A 92 1.32 -0.18 5.66
CA LEU A 92 1.33 0.20 7.07
C LEU A 92 0.46 1.44 7.32
N GLU A 93 -0.34 1.36 8.37
CA GLU A 93 -1.27 2.41 8.79
C GLU A 93 -0.81 3.07 10.09
N ARG A 94 -1.05 4.38 10.21
CA ARG A 94 -0.80 5.18 11.42
C ARG A 94 -1.94 6.18 11.60
N ASN A 95 -2.56 6.20 12.79
CA ASN A 95 -3.65 7.12 13.14
C ASN A 95 -4.75 7.18 12.06
N ASP A 96 -5.28 6.03 11.68
CA ASP A 96 -6.36 5.86 10.68
C ASP A 96 -6.02 6.23 9.22
N GLY A 97 -4.76 6.58 8.91
CA GLY A 97 -4.28 6.86 7.56
C GLY A 97 -3.07 6.02 7.16
N LEU A 98 -2.61 6.17 5.92
CA LEU A 98 -1.38 5.52 5.47
C LEU A 98 -0.15 6.18 6.06
N PHE A 99 0.84 5.36 6.42
CA PHE A 99 2.19 5.87 6.63
C PHE A 99 2.82 6.16 5.27
N THR A 100 3.06 7.45 4.98
CA THR A 100 3.75 7.89 3.77
C THR A 100 5.11 8.54 4.08
N LEU A 101 6.03 8.45 3.13
CA LEU A 101 7.38 9.04 3.20
C LEU A 101 7.62 9.91 1.96
N GLU A 102 8.27 11.05 2.11
CA GLU A 102 8.69 11.87 0.96
C GLU A 102 9.76 11.14 0.13
N LYS A 103 9.75 11.33 -1.19
CA LYS A 103 10.61 10.59 -2.12
C LYS A 103 12.07 11.00 -2.10
#